data_AF-A0A9W8DC30-F1
#
_entry.id   AF-A0A9W8DC30-F1
#
_cell.length_a   1.000
_cell.length_b   1.000
_cell.length_c   1.000
_cell.angle_alpha   90.00
_cell.angle_beta   90.00
_cell.angle_gamma   90.00
#
_symmetry.space_group_name_H-M   'P 1'
#
loop_
_entity.id
_entity.type
_entity.pdbx_description
1 polymer ?
#
loop_
_entity_poly.entity_id
_entity_poly.type
_entity_poly.pdbx_seq_one_letter_code
_entity_poly.pdbx_strand_id
1 'polypeptide(L)'
;MDELYFEDDDAAMAAYEEAIRESMDGSYSGGATDDDDFEPDAFSRRKPKAQRTTRGKKAARRPRKTRAAGRVHSSSPAPVPKPQKDDGGEANTANASAIPTPDIGALRVASSVGSPSIDAASVATMDTDDNGDDISLLSALRRREQTICMRMEQLEKEIADLEKKCGVEDKSQAANIDMSEFLAPKWSVPIRANVMNFEWERLAQVCQFDVILMDPPWQLASQAPTRGVAIAYQQLPDVCIESLPIQLLQTSGFIFIWVINNKYTKAFQLMKQWGYTYVDDITWVKQTVNRRMAKGHGYYLQHAKETCLVGKKGADPPTLQRSVASDIIFSERRGQSQKPEEMYEIIEQLVPGGNYLEIFGRKNNLRDYWVTIGNEL
;
A
#
# COMPACT_ATOMS: atom_id res chain seq x y z
N MET A 1 -10.86 29.41 -10.67
CA MET A 1 -11.54 28.22 -11.21
C MET A 1 -10.51 27.59 -12.11
N ASP A 2 -9.66 26.76 -11.52
CA ASP A 2 -8.29 26.60 -12.02
C ASP A 2 -8.16 25.23 -12.67
N GLU A 3 -8.05 25.23 -14.00
CA GLU A 3 -7.72 24.06 -14.81
C GLU A 3 -6.27 23.67 -14.49
N LEU A 4 -6.07 22.59 -13.72
CA LEU A 4 -4.73 22.17 -13.30
C LEU A 4 -4.55 20.66 -13.10
N TYR A 5 -5.47 19.85 -13.62
CA TYR A 5 -5.38 18.40 -13.80
C TYR A 5 -6.17 18.01 -15.07
N PHE A 6 -5.93 16.80 -15.60
CA PHE A 6 -6.58 16.18 -16.78
C PHE A 6 -5.97 16.42 -18.19
N GLU A 7 -4.64 16.51 -18.33
CA GLU A 7 -3.96 16.11 -19.60
C GLU A 7 -3.48 14.64 -19.58
N ASP A 8 -3.10 14.11 -18.41
CA ASP A 8 -2.61 12.72 -18.26
C ASP A 8 -3.70 11.62 -18.30
N ASP A 9 -4.98 11.97 -18.11
CA ASP A 9 -6.07 10.97 -17.98
C ASP A 9 -6.58 10.45 -19.33
N ASP A 10 -6.52 11.25 -20.40
CA ASP A 10 -6.80 10.75 -21.76
C ASP A 10 -5.67 9.81 -22.22
N ALA A 11 -4.42 10.13 -21.87
CA ALA A 11 -3.28 9.21 -22.05
C ALA A 11 -3.41 7.95 -21.17
N ALA A 12 -4.01 8.04 -19.98
CA ALA A 12 -4.33 6.89 -19.13
C ALA A 12 -5.27 5.91 -19.82
N MET A 13 -6.39 6.41 -20.33
CA MET A 13 -7.38 5.61 -21.02
C MET A 13 -6.83 5.03 -22.32
N ALA A 14 -6.11 5.83 -23.12
CA ALA A 14 -5.47 5.35 -24.34
C ALA A 14 -4.45 4.23 -24.06
N ALA A 15 -3.60 4.37 -23.04
CA ALA A 15 -2.62 3.35 -22.65
C ALA A 15 -3.28 2.08 -22.11
N TYR A 16 -4.38 2.19 -21.36
CA TYR A 16 -5.16 1.05 -20.88
C TYR A 16 -5.86 0.30 -22.03
N GLU A 17 -6.49 1.02 -22.94
CA GLU A 17 -7.11 0.45 -24.14
C GLU A 17 -6.08 -0.17 -25.09
N GLU A 18 -4.87 0.40 -25.17
CA GLU A 18 -3.74 -0.17 -25.92
C GLU A 18 -3.23 -1.46 -25.27
N ALA A 19 -3.02 -1.47 -23.96
CA ALA A 19 -2.58 -2.66 -23.22
C ALA A 19 -3.57 -3.84 -23.36
N ILE A 20 -4.88 -3.58 -23.27
CA ILE A 20 -5.92 -4.61 -23.48
C ILE A 20 -5.94 -5.10 -24.94
N ARG A 21 -5.74 -4.21 -25.91
CA ARG A 21 -5.72 -4.58 -27.33
C ARG A 21 -4.50 -5.46 -27.66
N GLU A 22 -3.32 -5.06 -27.20
CA GLU A 22 -2.08 -5.84 -27.33
C GLU A 22 -2.20 -7.23 -26.66
N SER A 23 -2.91 -7.34 -25.51
CA SER A 23 -3.12 -8.62 -24.84
C SER A 23 -4.09 -9.55 -25.59
N MET A 24 -5.08 -9.01 -26.30
CA MET A 24 -6.03 -9.82 -27.09
C MET A 24 -5.36 -10.43 -28.33
N ASP A 25 -4.59 -9.63 -29.08
CA ASP A 25 -3.96 -10.07 -30.34
C ASP A 25 -2.91 -11.18 -30.13
N GLY A 26 -2.31 -11.29 -28.94
CA GLY A 26 -1.33 -12.33 -28.60
C GLY A 26 -1.90 -13.74 -28.34
N SER A 27 -3.22 -13.93 -28.38
CA SER A 27 -3.88 -15.14 -27.88
C SER A 27 -4.37 -16.15 -28.94
N TYR A 28 -4.38 -15.79 -30.24
CA TYR A 28 -4.96 -16.61 -31.30
C TYR A 28 -3.93 -17.23 -32.26
N SER A 29 -3.31 -18.32 -31.81
CA SER A 29 -2.61 -19.29 -32.68
C SER A 29 -2.84 -20.75 -32.27
N GLY A 30 -4.08 -21.06 -31.87
CA GLY A 30 -4.58 -22.44 -31.75
C GLY A 30 -5.41 -22.80 -32.98
N GLY A 31 -5.09 -23.91 -33.64
CA GLY A 31 -5.72 -24.28 -34.91
C GLY A 31 -7.21 -24.58 -34.77
N ALA A 32 -8.00 -24.11 -35.74
CA ALA A 32 -9.39 -24.53 -35.89
C ALA A 32 -9.45 -26.02 -36.25
N THR A 33 -10.12 -26.80 -35.41
CA THR A 33 -10.80 -28.03 -35.84
C THR A 33 -12.28 -27.70 -35.86
N ASP A 34 -12.92 -27.93 -37.00
CA ASP A 34 -14.36 -27.76 -37.19
C ASP A 34 -15.19 -28.69 -36.27
N ASP A 35 -16.50 -28.44 -36.25
CA ASP A 35 -17.59 -29.17 -35.56
C ASP A 35 -18.05 -28.60 -34.20
N ASP A 36 -19.04 -27.69 -34.22
CA ASP A 36 -20.43 -28.06 -33.87
C ASP A 36 -21.41 -26.87 -34.05
N ASP A 37 -22.53 -27.12 -34.74
CA ASP A 37 -23.56 -26.12 -35.07
C ASP A 37 -24.43 -25.71 -33.86
N PHE A 38 -24.66 -24.39 -33.68
CA PHE A 38 -25.75 -23.88 -32.84
C PHE A 38 -26.37 -22.59 -33.40
N GLU A 39 -27.42 -22.71 -34.23
CA GLU A 39 -28.20 -21.56 -34.71
C GLU A 39 -29.06 -20.92 -33.59
N PRO A 40 -29.04 -19.57 -33.43
CA PRO A 40 -29.92 -18.88 -32.49
C PRO A 40 -31.26 -18.47 -33.12
N ASP A 41 -32.32 -19.24 -32.84
CA ASP A 41 -33.65 -18.99 -33.43
C ASP A 41 -34.38 -17.76 -32.84
N ALA A 42 -35.05 -16.99 -33.71
CA ALA A 42 -35.44 -15.61 -33.45
C ALA A 42 -36.95 -15.42 -33.16
N PHE A 43 -37.31 -15.26 -31.88
CA PHE A 43 -38.71 -15.06 -31.49
C PHE A 43 -39.21 -13.60 -31.56
N SER A 44 -39.93 -13.31 -32.65
CA SER A 44 -40.57 -12.02 -32.92
C SER A 44 -41.81 -11.72 -32.04
N ARG A 45 -41.98 -10.45 -31.68
CA ARG A 45 -43.10 -9.93 -30.87
C ARG A 45 -44.47 -10.14 -31.54
N ARG A 46 -45.45 -10.72 -30.84
CA ARG A 46 -46.88 -10.67 -31.23
C ARG A 46 -47.79 -10.25 -30.06
N LYS A 47 -48.74 -9.36 -30.36
CA LYS A 47 -49.75 -8.82 -29.42
C LYS A 47 -50.92 -9.81 -29.23
N PRO A 48 -51.60 -9.81 -28.06
CA PRO A 48 -52.75 -10.69 -27.83
C PRO A 48 -54.03 -10.20 -28.53
N LYS A 49 -54.83 -11.14 -29.06
CA LYS A 49 -56.23 -10.94 -29.45
C LYS A 49 -57.14 -11.77 -28.52
N ALA A 50 -58.28 -11.20 -28.15
CA ALA A 50 -59.26 -11.84 -27.27
C ALA A 50 -60.32 -12.65 -28.05
N GLN A 51 -60.85 -13.72 -27.45
CA GLN A 51 -62.14 -14.27 -27.85
C GLN A 51 -62.93 -14.96 -26.72
N ARG A 52 -64.23 -14.68 -26.69
CA ARG A 52 -65.34 -15.29 -25.91
C ARG A 52 -65.70 -16.66 -26.53
N THR A 53 -66.44 -17.64 -25.97
CA THR A 53 -67.25 -17.87 -24.72
C THR A 53 -67.59 -19.39 -24.67
N THR A 54 -68.02 -20.03 -23.57
CA THR A 54 -69.45 -20.13 -23.15
C THR A 54 -69.68 -20.94 -21.84
N ARG A 55 -70.75 -20.54 -21.10
CA ARG A 55 -71.61 -21.20 -20.05
C ARG A 55 -71.26 -22.64 -19.54
N GLY A 56 -71.48 -23.02 -18.26
CA GLY A 56 -72.17 -22.48 -17.06
C GLY A 56 -71.97 -23.43 -15.84
N LYS A 57 -72.67 -23.42 -14.68
CA LYS A 57 -73.91 -22.76 -14.18
C LYS A 57 -73.85 -22.50 -12.64
N LYS A 58 -74.49 -21.41 -12.18
CA LYS A 58 -75.06 -21.03 -10.84
C LYS A 58 -74.89 -21.91 -9.56
N ALA A 59 -74.45 -21.28 -8.45
CA ALA A 59 -75.21 -20.97 -7.20
C ALA A 59 -74.25 -20.41 -6.10
N ALA A 60 -74.59 -19.57 -5.10
CA ALA A 60 -75.66 -18.57 -4.89
C ALA A 60 -75.27 -17.61 -3.72
N ARG A 61 -75.74 -16.32 -3.75
CA ARG A 61 -76.02 -15.34 -2.64
C ARG A 61 -75.05 -15.20 -1.42
N ARG A 62 -74.80 -14.04 -0.80
CA ARG A 62 -74.80 -12.58 -1.11
C ARG A 62 -74.12 -11.85 0.11
N PRO A 63 -73.58 -10.61 0.01
CA PRO A 63 -72.66 -10.03 1.01
C PRO A 63 -73.21 -8.81 1.80
N ARG A 64 -72.30 -8.08 2.50
CA ARG A 64 -72.39 -6.72 3.15
C ARG A 64 -72.90 -6.72 4.62
N LYS A 65 -72.56 -5.73 5.48
CA LYS A 65 -71.92 -4.41 5.29
C LYS A 65 -71.25 -3.86 6.58
N THR A 66 -70.37 -2.88 6.40
CA THR A 66 -69.80 -1.93 7.39
C THR A 66 -70.83 -1.02 8.08
N ARG A 67 -70.51 -0.50 9.29
CA ARG A 67 -70.66 0.94 9.63
C ARG A 67 -69.87 1.33 10.90
N ALA A 68 -69.58 2.63 11.03
CA ALA A 68 -68.81 3.26 12.11
C ALA A 68 -69.64 4.34 12.84
N ALA A 69 -69.17 4.79 14.01
CA ALA A 69 -69.03 6.21 14.44
C ALA A 69 -69.08 6.39 15.98
N GLY A 70 -68.28 7.33 16.52
CA GLY A 70 -68.36 7.81 17.91
C GLY A 70 -67.12 8.60 18.34
N ARG A 71 -67.28 9.91 18.64
CA ARG A 71 -66.20 10.86 19.02
C ARG A 71 -66.68 11.74 20.18
N VAL A 72 -65.87 11.92 21.23
CA VAL A 72 -65.97 13.03 22.21
C VAL A 72 -64.55 13.45 22.68
N HIS A 73 -64.38 14.71 23.11
CA HIS A 73 -63.12 15.34 23.56
C HIS A 73 -63.00 15.45 25.10
N SER A 74 -61.77 15.58 25.63
CA SER A 74 -61.31 16.54 26.68
C SER A 74 -59.92 16.11 27.23
N SER A 75 -58.87 16.91 27.07
CA SER A 75 -58.26 17.89 28.01
C SER A 75 -57.18 17.33 28.97
N SER A 76 -55.99 17.95 28.96
CA SER A 76 -54.82 17.68 29.84
C SER A 76 -55.03 18.27 31.27
N PRO A 77 -54.29 17.81 32.32
CA PRO A 77 -53.01 18.47 32.66
C PRO A 77 -51.93 17.57 33.34
N ALA A 78 -50.73 18.14 33.54
CA ALA A 78 -49.66 17.70 34.47
C ALA A 78 -49.58 18.69 35.67
N PRO A 79 -48.66 18.64 36.69
CA PRO A 79 -47.39 17.90 36.82
C PRO A 79 -46.94 17.45 38.27
N VAL A 80 -45.65 17.05 38.45
CA VAL A 80 -44.78 17.04 39.70
C VAL A 80 -45.01 15.93 40.78
N PRO A 81 -44.03 15.53 41.67
CA PRO A 81 -42.63 15.05 41.51
C PRO A 81 -42.34 13.63 42.13
N LYS A 82 -41.05 13.24 42.18
CA LYS A 82 -40.45 12.01 42.78
C LYS A 82 -40.44 11.97 44.33
N PRO A 83 -40.11 10.81 44.93
CA PRO A 83 -38.88 10.76 45.77
C PRO A 83 -37.92 9.59 45.47
N GLN A 84 -36.72 9.64 46.07
CA GLN A 84 -35.58 8.71 45.90
C GLN A 84 -35.71 7.41 46.71
N LYS A 85 -34.89 6.40 46.35
CA LYS A 85 -34.25 5.45 47.28
C LYS A 85 -32.83 5.11 46.81
N ASP A 86 -32.01 4.73 47.78
CA ASP A 86 -30.56 4.62 47.72
C ASP A 86 -30.06 3.18 47.40
N ASP A 87 -28.80 2.92 47.77
CA ASP A 87 -27.99 1.70 47.62
C ASP A 87 -27.46 1.46 46.18
N GLY A 88 -26.17 1.17 45.95
CA GLY A 88 -25.09 0.84 46.89
C GLY A 88 -24.37 -0.41 46.39
N GLY A 89 -23.14 -0.29 45.89
CA GLY A 89 -22.43 -1.45 45.32
C GLY A 89 -21.11 -1.08 44.65
N GLU A 90 -20.01 -1.31 45.37
CA GLU A 90 -18.67 -1.31 44.81
C GLU A 90 -18.48 -2.52 43.88
N ALA A 91 -17.84 -2.32 42.73
CA ALA A 91 -17.34 -3.41 41.89
C ALA A 91 -15.87 -3.15 41.58
N ASN A 92 -15.02 -3.99 42.16
CA ASN A 92 -13.57 -3.89 42.10
C ASN A 92 -13.06 -4.61 40.84
N THR A 93 -12.37 -3.92 39.93
CA THR A 93 -11.60 -4.55 38.84
C THR A 93 -10.18 -4.00 38.81
N ALA A 94 -9.22 -4.91 38.95
CA ALA A 94 -7.81 -4.58 39.07
C ALA A 94 -7.09 -4.48 37.70
N ASN A 95 -6.06 -3.63 37.68
CA ASN A 95 -4.84 -3.70 36.87
C ASN A 95 -4.91 -4.33 35.46
N ALA A 96 -4.80 -3.47 34.46
CA ALA A 96 -3.87 -3.70 33.34
C ALA A 96 -2.89 -2.52 33.31
N SER A 97 -1.60 -2.80 33.48
CA SER A 97 -0.55 -1.78 33.56
C SER A 97 -0.26 -1.19 32.17
N ALA A 98 -0.70 0.04 31.93
CA ALA A 98 -0.27 0.81 30.78
C ALA A 98 1.21 1.20 30.95
N ILE A 99 2.07 0.80 30.01
CA ILE A 99 3.42 1.32 29.89
C ILE A 99 3.30 2.80 29.47
N PRO A 100 3.87 3.76 30.20
CA PRO A 100 3.79 5.17 29.81
C PRO A 100 4.69 5.42 28.61
N THR A 101 4.09 5.60 27.43
CA THR A 101 4.78 6.18 26.27
C THR A 101 5.19 7.61 26.59
N PRO A 102 6.46 8.02 26.37
CA PRO A 102 6.88 9.39 26.59
C PRO A 102 6.18 10.34 25.62
N ASP A 103 5.62 11.43 26.15
CA ASP A 103 4.97 12.49 25.38
C ASP A 103 6.03 13.36 24.67
N ILE A 104 6.19 13.16 23.35
CA ILE A 104 7.11 13.93 22.50
C ILE A 104 6.53 15.32 22.14
N GLY A 105 5.40 15.73 22.74
CA GLY A 105 4.77 17.05 22.53
C GLY A 105 5.43 18.22 23.28
N ALA A 106 6.33 17.98 24.25
CA ALA A 106 6.74 19.00 25.23
C ALA A 106 8.17 19.56 25.08
N LEU A 107 8.97 19.15 24.08
CA LEU A 107 10.30 19.72 23.83
C LEU A 107 10.25 20.96 22.91
N ARG A 108 9.78 22.10 23.45
CA ARG A 108 10.11 23.40 22.85
C ARG A 108 11.58 23.72 23.10
N VAL A 109 12.45 23.34 22.17
CA VAL A 109 13.81 23.89 22.11
C VAL A 109 13.69 25.39 21.82
N ALA A 110 14.16 26.22 22.75
CA ALA A 110 14.18 27.67 22.58
C ALA A 110 15.20 28.06 21.50
N SER A 111 14.72 28.40 20.31
CA SER A 111 15.53 28.89 19.19
C SER A 111 16.10 30.29 19.49
N SER A 112 17.27 30.35 20.13
CA SER A 112 18.04 31.58 20.31
C SER A 112 19.54 31.37 20.14
N VAL A 113 19.92 30.80 18.99
CA VAL A 113 21.30 30.90 18.49
C VAL A 113 21.21 31.41 17.06
N GLY A 114 21.61 32.66 16.83
CA GLY A 114 21.63 33.24 15.50
C GLY A 114 22.76 32.62 14.67
N SER A 115 22.45 32.15 13.46
CA SER A 115 23.44 31.63 12.52
C SER A 115 24.30 32.78 11.96
N PRO A 116 25.63 32.75 12.08
CA PRO A 116 26.51 33.43 11.14
C PRO A 116 26.52 32.66 9.82
N SER A 117 26.57 33.37 8.69
CA SER A 117 26.74 32.77 7.36
C SER A 117 28.08 32.02 7.27
N ILE A 118 28.07 30.89 6.57
CA ILE A 118 29.30 30.27 6.06
C ILE A 118 29.46 30.77 4.62
N ASP A 119 30.03 31.97 4.48
CA ASP A 119 30.31 32.54 3.16
C ASP A 119 31.51 31.82 2.53
N ALA A 120 31.21 30.82 1.69
CA ALA A 120 32.19 30.12 0.87
C ALA A 120 32.33 30.86 -0.48
N ALA A 121 33.33 31.74 -0.61
CA ALA A 121 33.66 32.39 -1.88
C ALA A 121 35.16 32.66 -2.04
N SER A 122 35.70 32.34 -3.24
CA SER A 122 37.02 32.70 -3.79
C SER A 122 38.25 32.46 -2.87
N VAL A 123 39.11 31.47 -3.10
CA VAL A 123 40.01 31.36 -4.28
C VAL A 123 40.65 32.72 -4.61
N ALA A 124 41.77 33.01 -3.95
CA ALA A 124 42.73 34.03 -4.35
C ALA A 124 44.07 33.35 -4.70
N THR A 125 44.78 33.94 -5.65
CA THR A 125 45.92 33.36 -6.37
C THR A 125 47.21 33.26 -5.53
N MET A 126 48.08 32.32 -5.91
CA MET A 126 49.47 32.29 -5.46
C MET A 126 50.21 33.52 -5.99
N ASP A 127 51.09 34.09 -5.16
CA ASP A 127 52.38 34.63 -5.57
C ASP A 127 53.35 34.54 -4.36
N THR A 128 54.65 34.62 -4.63
CA THR A 128 55.73 34.10 -3.77
C THR A 128 56.24 35.09 -2.71
N ASP A 129 56.49 34.63 -1.46
CA ASP A 129 57.85 34.50 -0.87
C ASP A 129 57.86 34.21 0.66
N ASP A 130 58.96 33.62 1.12
CA ASP A 130 59.51 33.60 2.50
C ASP A 130 58.68 33.01 3.68
N ASN A 131 58.77 31.68 3.85
CA ASN A 131 58.84 30.87 5.12
C ASN A 131 57.93 31.15 6.35
N GLY A 132 57.12 32.20 6.42
CA GLY A 132 56.34 32.62 7.59
C GLY A 132 54.87 32.20 7.55
N ASP A 133 54.29 32.06 6.36
CA ASP A 133 52.85 31.82 6.20
C ASP A 133 52.41 30.40 6.56
N ASP A 134 53.26 29.39 6.35
CA ASP A 134 52.97 28.01 6.76
C ASP A 134 52.78 27.88 8.28
N ILE A 135 53.54 28.65 9.08
CA ILE A 135 53.37 28.67 10.54
C ILE A 135 52.02 29.30 10.92
N SER A 136 51.59 30.33 10.19
CA SER A 136 50.28 30.95 10.36
C SER A 136 49.15 29.98 10.04
N LEU A 137 49.22 29.32 8.88
CA LEU A 137 48.24 28.32 8.43
C LEU A 137 48.16 27.10 9.36
N LEU A 138 49.30 26.54 9.77
CA LEU A 138 49.36 25.46 10.74
C LEU A 138 48.77 25.87 12.09
N SER A 139 49.00 27.11 12.54
CA SER A 139 48.39 27.62 13.78
C SER A 139 46.86 27.75 13.67
N ALA A 140 46.34 28.14 12.50
CA ALA A 140 44.91 28.24 12.23
C ALA A 140 44.24 26.87 12.15
N LEU A 141 44.86 25.91 11.46
CA LEU A 141 44.40 24.52 11.40
C LEU A 141 44.36 23.87 12.79
N ARG A 142 45.41 24.05 13.59
CA ARG A 142 45.48 23.52 14.97
C ARG A 142 44.43 24.13 15.90
N ARG A 143 44.08 25.41 15.74
CA ARG A 143 42.95 26.05 16.46
C ARG A 143 41.58 25.49 16.02
N ARG A 144 41.42 25.17 14.73
CA ARG A 144 40.22 24.54 14.20
C ARG A 144 40.07 23.11 14.71
N GLU A 145 41.15 22.33 14.72
CA GLU A 145 41.24 20.99 15.30
C GLU A 145 40.85 21.01 16.79
N GLN A 146 41.44 21.91 17.59
CA GLN A 146 41.07 22.09 19.00
C GLN A 146 39.59 22.41 19.21
N THR A 147 39.02 23.31 18.38
CA THR A 147 37.58 23.63 18.40
C THR A 147 36.72 22.39 18.10
N ILE A 148 37.13 21.55 17.15
CA ILE A 148 36.42 20.31 16.79
C ILE A 148 36.50 19.30 17.94
N CYS A 149 37.68 19.07 18.53
CA CYS A 149 37.85 18.16 19.67
C CYS A 149 36.98 18.58 20.86
N MET A 150 36.99 19.86 21.25
CA MET A 150 36.11 20.36 22.32
C MET A 150 34.63 20.17 22.00
N ARG A 151 34.24 20.26 20.73
CA ARG A 151 32.85 20.02 20.30
C ARG A 151 32.48 18.54 20.34
N MET A 152 33.41 17.64 20.01
CA MET A 152 33.22 16.19 20.14
C MET A 152 33.05 15.79 21.61
N GLU A 153 33.94 16.22 22.51
CA GLU A 153 33.83 15.98 23.96
C GLU A 153 32.49 16.48 24.53
N GLN A 154 32.02 17.65 24.07
CA GLN A 154 30.74 18.19 24.50
C GLN A 154 29.55 17.35 23.99
N LEU A 155 29.59 16.85 22.76
CA LEU A 155 28.55 15.99 22.20
C LEU A 155 28.53 14.60 22.85
N GLU A 156 29.69 14.00 23.13
CA GLU A 156 29.81 12.74 23.85
C GLU A 156 29.17 12.84 25.25
N LYS A 157 29.43 13.95 25.96
CA LYS A 157 28.80 14.23 27.25
C LYS A 157 27.29 14.43 27.13
N GLU A 158 26.83 15.15 26.11
CA GLU A 158 25.40 15.38 25.86
C GLU A 158 24.66 14.06 25.54
N ILE A 159 25.30 13.16 24.77
CA ILE A 159 24.80 11.80 24.53
C ILE A 159 24.71 11.01 25.84
N ALA A 160 25.76 10.98 26.66
CA ALA A 160 25.75 10.25 27.93
C ALA A 160 24.68 10.78 28.91
N ASP A 161 24.48 12.10 28.99
CA ASP A 161 23.43 12.73 29.79
C ASP A 161 22.02 12.41 29.24
N LEU A 162 21.88 12.22 27.92
CA LEU A 162 20.62 11.79 27.28
C LEU A 162 20.33 10.31 27.48
N GLU A 163 21.30 9.42 27.31
CA GLU A 163 21.18 7.97 27.57
C GLU A 163 20.73 7.72 29.01
N LYS A 164 21.29 8.48 29.97
CA LYS A 164 20.89 8.45 31.37
C LYS A 164 19.46 8.96 31.61
N LYS A 165 19.05 10.05 30.96
CA LYS A 165 17.67 10.57 31.03
C LYS A 165 16.65 9.62 30.40
N CYS A 166 17.04 8.90 29.35
CA CYS A 166 16.21 7.91 28.68
C CYS A 166 16.15 6.55 29.40
N GLY A 167 16.88 6.37 30.51
CA GLY A 167 16.85 5.15 31.31
C GLY A 167 17.52 3.94 30.65
N VAL A 168 18.49 4.16 29.74
CA VAL A 168 19.18 3.09 28.98
C VAL A 168 20.27 2.39 29.82
N GLU A 169 20.10 2.34 31.15
CA GLU A 169 21.08 1.71 32.06
C GLU A 169 20.88 0.18 32.15
N ASP A 170 19.72 -0.35 31.78
CA ASP A 170 19.35 -1.75 32.05
C ASP A 170 19.48 -2.69 30.84
N LYS A 171 20.73 -2.99 30.46
CA LYS A 171 21.06 -4.03 29.46
C LYS A 171 20.57 -5.43 29.84
N SER A 172 20.10 -5.66 31.07
CA SER A 172 19.57 -6.96 31.51
C SER A 172 18.19 -7.28 30.92
N GLN A 173 17.37 -6.26 30.61
CA GLN A 173 16.03 -6.47 30.03
C GLN A 173 16.08 -6.92 28.56
N ALA A 174 17.17 -6.63 27.84
CA ALA A 174 17.38 -7.12 26.47
C ALA A 174 17.53 -8.65 26.39
N ALA A 175 17.89 -9.32 27.49
CA ALA A 175 18.08 -10.78 27.53
C ALA A 175 16.77 -11.58 27.57
N ASN A 176 15.61 -10.92 27.76
CA ASN A 176 14.30 -11.54 27.88
C ASN A 176 13.33 -11.12 26.76
N ILE A 177 13.85 -10.50 25.70
CA ILE A 177 13.10 -10.23 24.47
C ILE A 177 12.95 -11.56 23.73
N ASP A 178 11.71 -11.94 23.42
CA ASP A 178 11.46 -13.08 22.53
C ASP A 178 11.92 -12.74 21.12
N MET A 179 13.12 -13.19 20.77
CA MET A 179 13.72 -12.93 19.47
C MET A 179 12.99 -13.66 18.32
N SER A 180 12.05 -14.57 18.60
CA SER A 180 11.34 -15.31 17.54
C SER A 180 10.50 -14.42 16.63
N GLU A 181 9.94 -13.31 17.14
CA GLU A 181 9.24 -12.29 16.35
C GLU A 181 10.18 -11.50 15.42
N PHE A 182 11.49 -11.56 15.67
CA PHE A 182 12.53 -10.85 14.93
C PHE A 182 13.36 -11.77 14.00
N LEU A 183 13.06 -13.07 13.96
CA LEU A 183 13.74 -14.03 13.09
C LEU A 183 12.99 -14.17 11.76
N ALA A 184 13.73 -14.02 10.66
CA ALA A 184 13.23 -14.31 9.33
C ALA A 184 12.92 -15.82 9.19
N PRO A 185 11.91 -16.22 8.39
CA PRO A 185 11.65 -17.62 8.04
C PRO A 185 12.91 -18.31 7.52
N LYS A 186 13.07 -19.60 7.86
CA LYS A 186 14.32 -20.36 7.72
C LYS A 186 14.89 -20.37 6.30
N TRP A 187 14.04 -20.34 5.29
CA TRP A 187 14.39 -20.40 3.87
C TRP A 187 14.09 -19.09 3.14
N SER A 188 13.72 -18.03 3.86
CA SER A 188 13.63 -16.68 3.30
C SER A 188 15.02 -16.06 3.11
N VAL A 189 15.15 -15.16 2.15
CA VAL A 189 16.38 -14.38 1.92
C VAL A 189 16.08 -12.88 2.09
N PRO A 190 16.08 -12.36 3.33
CA PRO A 190 15.91 -10.94 3.60
C PRO A 190 17.18 -10.15 3.23
N ILE A 191 17.06 -9.16 2.35
CA ILE A 191 18.15 -8.26 1.96
C ILE A 191 17.77 -6.83 2.34
N ARG A 192 18.23 -6.39 3.51
CA ARG A 192 18.02 -5.01 3.94
C ARG A 192 18.88 -4.04 3.13
N ALA A 193 18.27 -3.37 2.16
CA ALA A 193 18.94 -2.44 1.25
C ALA A 193 18.01 -1.29 0.83
N ASN A 194 18.60 -0.17 0.41
CA ASN A 194 17.85 0.84 -0.33
C ASN A 194 17.73 0.39 -1.79
N VAL A 195 16.49 0.11 -2.21
CA VAL A 195 16.15 -0.34 -3.58
C VAL A 195 16.72 0.58 -4.67
N MET A 196 16.92 1.86 -4.38
CA MET A 196 17.43 2.83 -5.36
C MET A 196 18.92 2.72 -5.69
N ASN A 197 19.73 2.13 -4.81
CA ASN A 197 21.19 2.04 -4.99
C ASN A 197 21.72 0.62 -4.76
N PHE A 198 20.83 -0.38 -4.81
CA PHE A 198 21.18 -1.79 -4.71
C PHE A 198 21.90 -2.29 -5.98
N GLU A 199 22.77 -3.30 -5.83
CA GLU A 199 23.58 -3.90 -6.90
C GLU A 199 22.74 -4.83 -7.81
N TRP A 200 21.69 -4.31 -8.44
CA TRP A 200 20.73 -5.07 -9.26
C TRP A 200 21.39 -5.91 -10.37
N GLU A 201 22.40 -5.37 -11.04
CA GLU A 201 23.16 -6.09 -12.09
C GLU A 201 23.84 -7.35 -11.54
N ARG A 202 24.36 -7.28 -10.31
CA ARG A 202 25.03 -8.40 -9.65
C ARG A 202 24.03 -9.46 -9.19
N LEU A 203 22.86 -9.04 -8.73
CA LEU A 203 21.76 -9.96 -8.43
C LEU A 203 21.32 -10.71 -9.71
N ALA A 204 21.09 -9.97 -10.80
CA ALA A 204 20.69 -10.52 -12.09
C ALA A 204 21.70 -11.53 -12.68
N GLN A 205 23.00 -11.34 -12.42
CA GLN A 205 24.07 -12.27 -12.82
C GLN A 205 24.07 -13.59 -12.01
N VAL A 206 23.58 -13.55 -10.77
CA VAL A 206 23.55 -14.73 -9.88
C VAL A 206 22.24 -15.50 -9.99
N CYS A 207 21.11 -14.80 -10.16
CA CYS A 207 19.79 -15.41 -10.24
C CYS A 207 18.89 -14.63 -11.22
N GLN A 208 18.09 -15.37 -11.98
CA GLN A 208 16.96 -14.84 -12.75
C GLN A 208 15.67 -15.32 -12.07
N PHE A 209 14.71 -14.42 -11.94
CA PHE A 209 13.45 -14.68 -11.24
C PHE A 209 12.34 -15.04 -12.23
N ASP A 210 11.51 -16.03 -11.87
CA ASP A 210 10.34 -16.43 -12.66
C ASP A 210 9.14 -15.52 -12.35
N VAL A 211 9.08 -14.99 -11.12
CA VAL A 211 8.06 -14.02 -10.70
C VAL A 211 8.68 -12.93 -9.82
N ILE A 212 8.39 -11.68 -10.16
CA ILE A 212 8.73 -10.49 -9.37
C ILE A 212 7.44 -9.86 -8.81
N LEU A 213 7.35 -9.68 -7.50
CA LEU A 213 6.31 -8.92 -6.80
C LEU A 213 6.84 -7.54 -6.39
N MET A 214 6.05 -6.50 -6.60
CA MET A 214 6.41 -5.13 -6.23
C MET A 214 5.23 -4.41 -5.55
N ASP A 215 5.50 -3.75 -4.42
CA ASP A 215 4.60 -2.75 -3.82
C ASP A 215 5.31 -1.39 -3.73
N PRO A 216 5.48 -0.66 -4.86
CA PRO A 216 6.25 0.58 -4.85
C PRO A 216 5.60 1.63 -3.93
N PRO A 217 6.39 2.41 -3.16
CA PRO A 217 5.87 3.44 -2.27
C PRO A 217 5.46 4.70 -3.06
N TRP A 218 4.44 4.57 -3.90
CA TRP A 218 3.96 5.58 -4.84
C TRP A 218 3.74 6.95 -4.20
N GLN A 219 4.23 8.00 -4.86
CA GLN A 219 3.91 9.36 -4.48
C GLN A 219 2.45 9.69 -4.79
N LEU A 220 1.64 9.88 -3.74
CA LEU A 220 0.19 10.06 -3.84
C LEU A 220 -0.22 11.45 -4.35
N ALA A 221 0.51 12.50 -3.95
CA ALA A 221 0.41 13.86 -4.50
C ALA A 221 1.70 14.64 -4.18
N SER A 222 2.07 15.58 -5.06
CA SER A 222 3.19 16.50 -4.85
C SER A 222 2.82 17.76 -4.06
N GLN A 223 1.52 18.00 -3.81
CA GLN A 223 1.03 19.13 -3.03
C GLN A 223 0.09 18.69 -1.89
N ALA A 224 0.03 19.52 -0.85
CA ALA A 224 -0.43 19.26 0.52
C ALA A 224 -1.59 18.24 0.70
N PRO A 225 -1.50 17.31 1.68
CA PRO A 225 -2.56 16.35 1.96
C PRO A 225 -3.85 17.04 2.43
N THR A 226 -4.84 17.13 1.55
CA THR A 226 -6.05 17.98 1.67
C THR A 226 -6.98 17.62 2.84
N ARG A 227 -6.67 16.56 3.60
CA ARG A 227 -7.46 16.08 4.75
C ARG A 227 -6.62 15.63 5.95
N GLY A 228 -5.36 16.06 6.06
CA GLY A 228 -4.53 15.77 7.24
C GLY A 228 -4.19 14.29 7.47
N VAL A 229 -4.32 13.44 6.44
CA VAL A 229 -3.85 12.05 6.50
C VAL A 229 -2.32 12.08 6.42
N ALA A 230 -1.67 12.04 7.59
CA ALA A 230 -0.23 11.87 7.68
C ALA A 230 0.15 10.47 7.17
N ILE A 231 0.92 10.41 6.09
CA ILE A 231 1.43 9.16 5.53
C ILE A 231 2.79 8.90 6.19
N ALA A 232 2.81 7.95 7.12
CA ALA A 232 3.96 7.68 7.98
C ALA A 232 5.06 6.80 7.31
N TYR A 233 5.18 6.82 5.99
CA TYR A 233 6.21 6.11 5.23
C TYR A 233 6.80 7.00 4.15
N GLN A 234 8.08 6.77 3.81
CA GLN A 234 8.78 7.52 2.79
C GLN A 234 8.23 7.17 1.40
N GLN A 235 7.68 8.17 0.71
CA GLN A 235 7.25 8.03 -0.68
C GLN A 235 8.40 8.22 -1.66
N LEU A 236 8.28 7.60 -2.82
CA LEU A 236 9.26 7.65 -3.89
C LEU A 236 8.63 8.31 -5.13
N PRO A 237 9.26 9.35 -5.73
CA PRO A 237 8.80 9.93 -6.98
C PRO A 237 8.81 8.92 -8.12
N ASP A 238 7.89 9.06 -9.07
CA ASP A 238 7.74 8.07 -10.15
C ASP A 238 9.03 7.91 -10.97
N VAL A 239 9.75 9.00 -11.23
CA VAL A 239 11.05 9.00 -11.94
C VAL A 239 12.13 8.15 -11.27
N CYS A 240 12.03 7.96 -9.95
CA CYS A 240 12.92 7.04 -9.24
C CYS A 240 12.49 5.59 -9.46
N ILE A 241 11.18 5.29 -9.44
CA ILE A 241 10.67 3.95 -9.75
C ILE A 241 11.03 3.56 -11.21
N GLU A 242 10.90 4.50 -12.16
CA GLU A 242 11.29 4.34 -13.58
C GLU A 242 12.78 4.02 -13.80
N SER A 243 13.65 4.46 -12.87
CA SER A 243 15.10 4.22 -12.97
C SER A 243 15.53 2.82 -12.52
N LEU A 244 14.62 2.01 -11.95
CA LEU A 244 14.93 0.65 -11.52
C LEU A 244 15.16 -0.28 -12.71
N PRO A 245 16.27 -1.05 -12.75
CA PRO A 245 16.62 -1.89 -13.89
C PRO A 245 15.93 -3.27 -13.84
N ILE A 246 14.61 -3.29 -13.60
CA ILE A 246 13.81 -4.51 -13.41
C ILE A 246 13.93 -5.46 -14.61
N GLN A 247 14.09 -4.91 -15.82
CA GLN A 247 14.30 -5.67 -17.05
C GLN A 247 15.50 -6.61 -17.05
N LEU A 248 16.49 -6.40 -16.15
CA LEU A 248 17.67 -7.26 -16.01
C LEU A 248 17.40 -8.51 -15.15
N LEU A 249 16.44 -8.44 -14.23
CA LEU A 249 16.19 -9.47 -13.22
C LEU A 249 15.43 -10.68 -13.76
N GLN A 250 14.87 -10.54 -14.97
CA GLN A 250 13.97 -11.52 -15.54
C GLN A 250 13.99 -11.47 -17.08
N THR A 251 14.39 -12.60 -17.65
CA THR A 251 14.36 -12.88 -19.09
C THR A 251 12.98 -13.38 -19.56
N SER A 252 12.32 -14.20 -18.74
CA SER A 252 10.99 -14.77 -18.99
C SER A 252 10.25 -15.01 -17.68
N GLY A 253 8.93 -14.77 -17.64
CA GLY A 253 8.10 -14.98 -16.45
C GLY A 253 7.04 -13.89 -16.25
N PHE A 254 6.63 -13.66 -15.00
CA PHE A 254 5.61 -12.67 -14.62
C PHE A 254 6.12 -11.54 -13.71
N ILE A 255 5.46 -10.39 -13.73
CA ILE A 255 5.61 -9.30 -12.75
C ILE A 255 4.24 -8.92 -12.18
N PHE A 256 4.19 -8.73 -10.87
CA PHE A 256 3.01 -8.36 -10.11
C PHE A 256 3.27 -6.99 -9.47
N ILE A 257 2.54 -5.96 -9.89
CA ILE A 257 2.75 -4.59 -9.42
C ILE A 257 1.49 -4.09 -8.73
N TRP A 258 1.55 -3.85 -7.42
CA TRP A 258 0.48 -3.19 -6.69
C TRP A 258 0.36 -1.71 -7.10
N VAL A 259 -0.85 -1.29 -7.46
CA VAL A 259 -1.14 0.05 -7.96
C VAL A 259 -2.26 0.73 -7.17
N ILE A 260 -2.17 2.06 -7.14
CA ILE A 260 -3.22 2.96 -6.65
C ILE A 260 -3.94 3.63 -7.82
N ASN A 261 -5.15 4.14 -7.59
CA ASN A 261 -6.04 4.61 -8.66
C ASN A 261 -5.44 5.66 -9.63
N ASN A 262 -4.49 6.50 -9.18
CA ASN A 262 -3.82 7.50 -10.03
C ASN A 262 -2.44 7.04 -10.57
N LYS A 263 -2.12 5.75 -10.50
CA LYS A 263 -0.84 5.18 -10.97
C LYS A 263 -0.99 4.05 -11.99
N TYR A 264 -2.21 3.73 -12.43
CA TYR A 264 -2.46 2.77 -13.51
C TYR A 264 -1.64 3.11 -14.77
N THR A 265 -1.78 4.33 -15.31
CA THR A 265 -1.02 4.82 -16.48
C THR A 265 0.49 4.60 -16.33
N LYS A 266 1.01 4.97 -15.16
CA LYS A 266 2.44 4.91 -14.87
C LYS A 266 2.93 3.47 -14.78
N ALA A 267 2.14 2.59 -14.18
CA ALA A 267 2.45 1.16 -14.13
C ALA A 267 2.40 0.50 -15.52
N PHE A 268 1.47 0.87 -16.41
CA PHE A 268 1.49 0.40 -17.80
C PHE A 268 2.73 0.90 -18.57
N GLN A 269 3.10 2.18 -18.40
CA GLN A 269 4.33 2.75 -18.97
C GLN A 269 5.58 2.01 -18.47
N LEU A 270 5.67 1.75 -17.16
CA LEU A 270 6.76 0.99 -16.52
C LEU A 270 6.84 -0.45 -17.05
N MET A 271 5.72 -1.17 -17.14
CA MET A 271 5.69 -2.52 -17.72
C MET A 271 6.21 -2.51 -19.16
N LYS A 272 5.72 -1.58 -20.01
CA LYS A 272 6.17 -1.44 -21.40
C LYS A 272 7.66 -1.11 -21.49
N GLN A 273 8.16 -0.21 -20.64
CA GLN A 273 9.59 0.15 -20.54
C GLN A 273 10.48 -1.03 -20.12
N TRP A 274 10.02 -1.86 -19.18
CA TRP A 274 10.77 -3.03 -18.69
C TRP A 274 10.63 -4.28 -19.59
N GLY A 275 9.83 -4.19 -20.65
CA GLY A 275 9.62 -5.25 -21.64
C GLY A 275 8.56 -6.29 -21.25
N TYR A 276 7.56 -5.88 -20.47
CA TYR A 276 6.41 -6.69 -20.09
C TYR A 276 5.16 -6.26 -20.85
N THR A 277 4.39 -7.24 -21.32
CA THR A 277 3.03 -7.06 -21.85
C THR A 277 2.03 -7.29 -20.72
N TYR A 278 1.05 -6.41 -20.57
CA TYR A 278 -0.06 -6.62 -19.63
C TYR A 278 -0.86 -7.87 -20.02
N VAL A 279 -1.26 -8.68 -19.03
CA VAL A 279 -2.04 -9.91 -19.28
C VAL A 279 -3.24 -10.10 -18.35
N ASP A 280 -3.21 -9.57 -17.12
CA ASP A 280 -4.26 -9.80 -16.12
C ASP A 280 -4.21 -8.75 -14.98
N ASP A 281 -5.25 -8.64 -14.15
CA ASP A 281 -5.19 -7.89 -12.88
C ASP A 281 -5.87 -8.63 -11.72
N ILE A 282 -5.20 -8.63 -10.56
CA ILE A 282 -5.76 -9.17 -9.32
C ILE A 282 -6.30 -8.02 -8.47
N THR A 283 -7.60 -8.05 -8.19
CA THR A 283 -8.28 -7.05 -7.35
C THR A 283 -8.45 -7.57 -5.92
N TRP A 284 -7.80 -6.90 -4.97
CA TRP A 284 -8.02 -7.12 -3.53
C TRP A 284 -9.19 -6.28 -3.04
N VAL A 285 -10.32 -6.92 -2.79
CA VAL A 285 -11.47 -6.31 -2.11
C VAL A 285 -11.27 -6.40 -0.60
N LYS A 286 -11.14 -5.26 0.05
CA LYS A 286 -10.83 -5.17 1.48
C LYS A 286 -12.05 -5.50 2.33
N GLN A 287 -11.88 -6.45 3.23
CA GLN A 287 -12.87 -6.83 4.22
C GLN A 287 -12.56 -6.17 5.58
N THR A 288 -13.60 -5.97 6.39
CA THR A 288 -13.52 -5.62 7.82
C THR A 288 -13.55 -6.87 8.70
N VAL A 289 -13.12 -6.77 9.96
CA VAL A 289 -13.29 -7.81 11.02
C VAL A 289 -14.69 -8.47 11.03
N ASN A 290 -15.73 -7.69 10.71
CA ASN A 290 -17.13 -8.13 10.70
C ASN A 290 -17.58 -8.77 9.37
N ARG A 291 -16.63 -9.19 8.52
CA ARG A 291 -16.86 -9.77 7.19
C ARG A 291 -17.70 -8.92 6.22
N ARG A 292 -17.59 -7.60 6.34
CA ARG A 292 -18.23 -6.63 5.43
C ARG A 292 -17.18 -5.91 4.60
N MET A 293 -17.52 -5.56 3.36
CA MET A 293 -16.71 -4.70 2.50
C MET A 293 -16.32 -3.39 3.23
N ALA A 294 -15.03 -3.09 3.25
CA ALA A 294 -14.49 -1.89 3.87
C ALA A 294 -14.90 -0.62 3.11
N LYS A 295 -14.97 0.50 3.83
CA LYS A 295 -15.32 1.81 3.28
C LYS A 295 -14.18 2.78 3.54
N GLY A 296 -13.17 2.74 2.68
CA GLY A 296 -12.04 3.66 2.73
C GLY A 296 -12.38 5.05 2.18
N HIS A 297 -11.57 6.02 2.56
CA HIS A 297 -11.64 7.36 2.00
C HIS A 297 -11.20 7.35 0.53
N GLY A 298 -11.97 8.03 -0.32
CA GLY A 298 -11.59 8.39 -1.68
C GLY A 298 -12.13 9.80 -2.01
N TYR A 299 -11.85 10.26 -3.22
CA TYR A 299 -12.22 11.61 -3.65
C TYR A 299 -13.66 11.65 -4.19
N TYR A 300 -13.93 10.91 -5.28
CA TYR A 300 -15.26 10.78 -5.88
C TYR A 300 -16.10 9.65 -5.27
N LEU A 301 -15.47 8.51 -4.97
CA LEU A 301 -16.12 7.29 -4.47
C LEU A 301 -15.41 6.78 -3.21
N GLN A 302 -16.07 5.93 -2.42
CA GLN A 302 -15.42 5.23 -1.31
C GLN A 302 -14.51 4.13 -1.87
N HIS A 303 -13.25 4.10 -1.43
CA HIS A 303 -12.28 3.11 -1.91
C HIS A 303 -12.35 1.84 -1.05
N ALA A 304 -12.81 0.74 -1.65
CA ALA A 304 -12.93 -0.57 -1.02
C ALA A 304 -11.92 -1.60 -1.54
N LYS A 305 -11.14 -1.27 -2.58
CA LYS A 305 -10.20 -2.17 -3.24
C LYS A 305 -8.79 -1.58 -3.39
N GLU A 306 -7.82 -2.46 -3.61
CA GLU A 306 -6.55 -2.19 -4.29
C GLU A 306 -6.41 -3.18 -5.46
N THR A 307 -5.58 -2.88 -6.45
CA THR A 307 -5.35 -3.74 -7.61
C THR A 307 -3.86 -4.02 -7.75
N CYS A 308 -3.53 -5.23 -8.19
CA CYS A 308 -2.20 -5.66 -8.58
C CYS A 308 -2.23 -6.02 -10.07
N LEU A 309 -1.51 -5.26 -10.91
CA LEU A 309 -1.41 -5.55 -12.33
C LEU A 309 -0.45 -6.73 -12.56
N VAL A 310 -0.77 -7.59 -13.52
CA VAL A 310 0.06 -8.72 -13.94
C VAL A 310 0.62 -8.46 -15.33
N GLY A 311 1.94 -8.36 -15.42
CA GLY A 311 2.67 -8.30 -16.68
C GLY A 311 3.38 -9.62 -16.97
N LYS A 312 3.44 -10.03 -18.23
CA LYS A 312 4.20 -11.18 -18.71
C LYS A 312 5.37 -10.72 -19.58
N LYS A 313 6.51 -11.39 -19.48
CA LYS A 313 7.68 -11.21 -20.35
C LYS A 313 8.17 -12.55 -20.87
N GLY A 314 8.55 -12.61 -22.15
CA GLY A 314 9.14 -13.81 -22.76
C GLY A 314 8.22 -15.04 -22.78
N ALA A 315 8.82 -16.22 -22.70
CA ALA A 315 8.11 -17.50 -22.64
C ALA A 315 7.44 -17.73 -21.28
N ASP A 316 6.47 -18.65 -21.23
CA ASP A 316 5.89 -19.12 -19.98
C ASP A 316 6.92 -19.95 -19.17
N PRO A 317 7.01 -19.80 -17.84
CA PRO A 317 7.84 -20.65 -16.99
C PRO A 317 7.48 -22.15 -17.15
N PRO A 318 8.45 -23.08 -17.10
CA PRO A 318 8.18 -24.50 -17.36
C PRO A 318 7.18 -25.16 -16.40
N THR A 319 7.02 -24.62 -15.19
CA THR A 319 6.09 -25.12 -14.16
C THR A 319 4.73 -24.42 -14.16
N LEU A 320 4.49 -23.45 -15.06
CA LEU A 320 3.27 -22.62 -15.09
C LEU A 320 1.99 -23.46 -15.04
N GLN A 321 1.19 -23.25 -14.00
CA GLN A 321 -0.18 -23.75 -13.89
C GLN A 321 -1.15 -22.62 -14.23
N ARG A 322 -2.21 -22.92 -14.99
CA ARG A 322 -3.23 -21.93 -15.37
C ARG A 322 -4.49 -22.11 -14.52
N SER A 323 -5.24 -21.03 -14.31
CA SER A 323 -6.54 -21.02 -13.63
C SER A 323 -6.49 -21.57 -12.18
N VAL A 324 -5.39 -21.31 -11.46
CA VAL A 324 -5.17 -21.77 -10.09
C VAL A 324 -6.02 -21.03 -9.04
N ALA A 325 -6.44 -19.81 -9.34
CA ALA A 325 -7.21 -18.94 -8.45
C ALA A 325 -8.12 -17.99 -9.24
N SER A 326 -9.00 -17.27 -8.54
CA SER A 326 -9.69 -16.11 -9.09
C SER A 326 -8.77 -14.88 -9.06
N ASP A 327 -8.98 -14.00 -10.02
CA ASP A 327 -8.63 -12.58 -10.05
C ASP A 327 -9.06 -11.75 -8.83
N ILE A 328 -9.91 -12.26 -7.93
CA ILE A 328 -10.41 -11.54 -6.75
C ILE A 328 -9.89 -12.15 -5.45
N ILE A 329 -9.13 -11.35 -4.69
CA ILE A 329 -8.82 -11.63 -3.28
C ILE A 329 -9.86 -10.90 -2.40
N PHE A 330 -10.62 -11.62 -1.57
CA PHE A 330 -11.54 -11.01 -0.60
C PHE A 330 -11.11 -11.34 0.83
N SER A 331 -10.30 -10.47 1.43
CA SER A 331 -9.66 -10.71 2.73
C SER A 331 -9.57 -9.47 3.61
N GLU A 332 -9.30 -9.68 4.90
CA GLU A 332 -9.32 -8.61 5.90
C GLU A 332 -8.16 -7.63 5.75
N ARG A 333 -8.45 -6.32 5.86
CA ARG A 333 -7.42 -5.30 5.94
C ARG A 333 -6.69 -5.36 7.29
N ARG A 334 -5.46 -5.87 7.27
CA ARG A 334 -4.51 -5.94 8.39
C ARG A 334 -3.81 -4.59 8.63
N GLY A 335 -2.48 -4.59 8.83
CA GLY A 335 -1.67 -3.40 9.10
C GLY A 335 -1.72 -2.31 8.01
N GLN A 336 -1.20 -1.13 8.31
CA GLN A 336 -1.16 -0.02 7.33
C GLN A 336 -0.25 -0.40 6.14
N SER A 337 -0.82 -0.36 4.94
CA SER A 337 -0.18 -0.81 3.69
C SER A 337 0.16 -2.31 3.62
N GLN A 338 -0.27 -3.13 4.58
CA GLN A 338 -0.06 -4.57 4.51
C GLN A 338 -1.01 -5.19 3.49
N LYS A 339 -0.42 -5.78 2.43
CA LYS A 339 -1.11 -6.52 1.37
C LYS A 339 -1.60 -7.90 1.86
N PRO A 340 -2.55 -8.55 1.15
CA PRO A 340 -2.99 -9.92 1.44
C PRO A 340 -1.84 -10.93 1.34
N GLU A 341 -1.89 -11.99 2.15
CA GLU A 341 -0.91 -13.09 2.14
C GLU A 341 -1.28 -14.11 1.07
N GLU A 342 -2.57 -14.16 0.73
CA GLU A 342 -3.18 -14.89 -0.36
C GLU A 342 -2.53 -14.57 -1.72
N MET A 343 -1.90 -13.40 -1.87
CA MET A 343 -1.12 -13.06 -3.08
C MET A 343 0.08 -14.01 -3.29
N TYR A 344 0.81 -14.35 -2.22
CA TYR A 344 1.92 -15.30 -2.30
C TYR A 344 1.42 -16.70 -2.66
N GLU A 345 0.29 -17.11 -2.06
CA GLU A 345 -0.32 -18.42 -2.34
C GLU A 345 -0.77 -18.55 -3.80
N ILE A 346 -1.30 -17.47 -4.39
CA ILE A 346 -1.66 -17.43 -5.82
C ILE A 346 -0.40 -17.52 -6.69
N ILE A 347 0.65 -16.75 -6.39
CA ILE A 347 1.91 -16.75 -7.16
C ILE A 347 2.60 -18.12 -7.09
N GLU A 348 2.68 -18.73 -5.91
CA GLU A 348 3.30 -20.04 -5.69
C GLU A 348 2.53 -21.19 -6.36
N GLN A 349 1.21 -21.07 -6.47
CA GLN A 349 0.42 -22.03 -7.26
C GLN A 349 0.55 -21.77 -8.77
N LEU A 350 0.62 -20.50 -9.19
CA LEU A 350 0.77 -20.12 -10.61
C LEU A 350 2.10 -20.62 -11.18
N VAL A 351 3.21 -20.44 -10.44
CA VAL A 351 4.54 -20.91 -10.86
C VAL A 351 5.19 -21.70 -9.71
N PRO A 352 4.82 -22.98 -9.51
CA PRO A 352 5.34 -23.79 -8.40
C PRO A 352 6.84 -24.04 -8.51
N GLY A 353 7.55 -23.83 -7.41
CA GLY A 353 9.00 -24.04 -7.33
C GLY A 353 9.82 -23.04 -8.16
N GLY A 354 9.23 -21.91 -8.54
CA GLY A 354 9.92 -20.83 -9.24
C GLY A 354 10.83 -20.01 -8.32
N ASN A 355 11.71 -19.22 -8.91
CA ASN A 355 12.52 -18.22 -8.22
C ASN A 355 11.68 -16.95 -8.00
N TYR A 356 11.37 -16.62 -6.74
CA TYR A 356 10.53 -15.48 -6.39
C TYR A 356 11.33 -14.30 -5.80
N LEU A 357 11.04 -13.09 -6.27
CA LEU A 357 11.58 -11.83 -5.74
C LEU A 357 10.46 -10.91 -5.31
N GLU A 358 10.57 -10.31 -4.12
CA GLU A 358 9.76 -9.18 -3.69
C GLU A 358 10.62 -7.91 -3.52
N ILE A 359 10.19 -6.82 -4.14
CA ILE A 359 10.84 -5.51 -4.08
C ILE A 359 9.96 -4.52 -3.31
N PHE A 360 10.57 -3.76 -2.41
CA PHE A 360 9.94 -2.90 -1.40
C PHE A 360 9.25 -3.64 -0.24
N GLY A 361 9.53 -4.93 -0.08
CA GLY A 361 9.00 -5.75 1.00
C GLY A 361 9.51 -5.35 2.39
N ARG A 362 8.73 -5.69 3.42
CA ARG A 362 8.98 -5.40 4.84
C ARG A 362 9.02 -6.68 5.66
N LYS A 363 9.28 -6.61 6.97
CA LYS A 363 9.40 -7.80 7.84
C LYS A 363 8.18 -8.73 7.79
N ASN A 364 6.99 -8.16 7.69
CA ASN A 364 5.72 -8.91 7.59
C ASN A 364 5.43 -9.48 6.19
N ASN A 365 6.32 -9.25 5.23
CA ASN A 365 6.30 -9.88 3.90
C ASN A 365 7.24 -11.09 3.80
N LEU A 366 8.11 -11.31 4.80
CA LEU A 366 9.12 -12.37 4.74
C LEU A 366 8.47 -13.75 4.69
N ARG A 367 8.86 -14.53 3.69
CA ARG A 367 8.30 -15.85 3.38
C ARG A 367 9.41 -16.82 2.97
N ASP A 368 9.28 -18.08 3.35
CA ASP A 368 10.22 -19.14 2.93
C ASP A 368 10.28 -19.21 1.39
N TYR A 369 11.49 -19.39 0.84
CA TYR A 369 11.80 -19.45 -0.59
C TYR A 369 11.67 -18.13 -1.38
N TRP A 370 11.32 -17.02 -0.72
CA TRP A 370 11.33 -15.69 -1.33
C TRP A 370 12.62 -14.93 -1.03
N VAL A 371 13.14 -14.24 -2.05
CA VAL A 371 14.10 -13.14 -1.86
C VAL A 371 13.31 -11.87 -1.63
N THR A 372 13.51 -11.18 -0.52
CA THR A 372 12.79 -9.95 -0.19
C THR A 372 13.79 -8.80 -0.02
N ILE A 373 13.60 -7.70 -0.76
CA ILE A 373 14.51 -6.55 -0.75
C ILE A 373 13.76 -5.29 -0.35
N GLY A 374 14.21 -4.66 0.74
CA GLY A 374 13.61 -3.43 1.27
C GLY A 374 14.44 -2.78 2.38
N ASN A 375 14.17 -1.51 2.67
CA ASN A 375 14.88 -0.72 3.68
C ASN A 375 14.39 -0.98 5.13
N GLU A 376 13.14 -1.48 5.26
CA GLU A 376 12.43 -1.76 6.52
C GLU A 376 12.57 -3.23 7.00
N LEU A 377 13.47 -4.01 6.40
CA LEU A 377 13.83 -5.38 6.81
C LEU A 377 14.73 -5.42 8.07
#